data_AF-A0A966YKS1-F1
#
_entry.id   AF-A0A966YKS1-F1
#
_cell.length_a   1.000
_cell.length_b   1.000
_cell.length_c   1.000
_cell.angle_alpha   90.00
_cell.angle_beta   90.00
_cell.angle_gamma   90.00
#
_symmetry.space_group_name_H-M   'P 1'
#
loop_
_entity.id
_entity.type
_entity.pdbx_description
1 polymer ?
#
loop_
_entity_poly.entity_id
_entity_poly.type
_entity_poly.pdbx_seq_one_letter_code
_entity_poly.pdbx_strand_id
1 'polypeptide(L)'
;MRRLEGPELLAYDVLDPDLAKKVRILQVPVLPRGADGMTIGRWIFLKDDQDRSGDRQLLAHELVHVRQFAERGYLRFSFDYLRHYAAGLLRHRRSRQAYLDIPAEVEARADAADWRARTTTPR
;
A
#
# COMPACT_ATOMS: atom_id res chain seq x y z
N MET A 1 2.33 15.34 -9.04
CA MET A 1 1.27 14.78 -8.18
C MET A 1 0.05 14.53 -9.04
N ARG A 2 -0.40 13.28 -9.12
CA ARG A 2 -1.61 12.89 -9.87
C ARG A 2 -2.64 12.25 -8.94
N ARG A 3 -3.85 12.06 -9.45
CA ARG A 3 -4.90 11.28 -8.79
C ARG A 3 -5.12 9.99 -9.58
N LEU A 4 -5.77 9.02 -8.96
CA LEU A 4 -6.34 7.89 -9.69
C LEU A 4 -7.47 8.43 -10.57
N GLU A 5 -7.43 8.16 -11.86
CA GLU A 5 -8.41 8.64 -12.83
C GLU A 5 -8.89 7.50 -13.74
N GLY A 6 -10.15 7.57 -14.16
CA GLY A 6 -10.75 6.70 -15.17
C GLY A 6 -10.58 5.19 -14.90
N PRO A 7 -9.86 4.45 -15.75
CA PRO A 7 -9.75 2.99 -15.68
C PRO A 7 -9.02 2.49 -14.43
N GLU A 8 -8.11 3.27 -13.83
CA GLU A 8 -7.40 2.85 -12.61
C GLU A 8 -8.34 2.77 -11.40
N LEU A 9 -9.29 3.71 -11.29
CA LEU A 9 -10.31 3.69 -10.22
C LEU A 9 -11.20 2.44 -10.29
N LEU A 10 -11.43 1.93 -11.50
CA LEU A 10 -12.24 0.73 -11.73
C LEU A 10 -11.42 -0.56 -11.62
N ALA A 11 -10.12 -0.48 -11.94
CA ALA A 11 -9.22 -1.62 -11.87
C ALA A 11 -8.94 -2.03 -10.42
N TYR A 12 -8.74 -1.07 -9.50
CA TYR A 12 -8.40 -1.35 -8.11
C TYR A 12 -9.64 -1.34 -7.21
N ASP A 13 -10.20 -2.52 -6.93
CA ASP A 13 -11.36 -2.72 -6.03
C ASP A 13 -11.00 -2.81 -4.53
N VAL A 14 -9.72 -2.63 -4.18
CA VAL A 14 -9.19 -2.79 -2.81
C VAL A 14 -9.55 -1.63 -1.86
N LEU A 15 -10.10 -0.54 -2.39
CA LEU A 15 -10.35 0.72 -1.71
C LEU A 15 -11.73 1.27 -2.05
N ASP A 16 -12.38 1.92 -1.09
CA ASP A 16 -13.66 2.61 -1.33
C ASP A 16 -13.52 3.68 -2.43
N PRO A 17 -14.46 3.76 -3.40
CA PRO A 17 -14.37 4.69 -4.53
C PRO A 17 -14.24 6.16 -4.13
N ASP A 18 -14.87 6.58 -3.03
CA ASP A 18 -14.81 7.96 -2.57
C ASP A 18 -13.52 8.29 -1.84
N LEU A 19 -12.87 7.27 -1.26
CA LEU A 19 -11.52 7.40 -0.73
C LEU A 19 -10.48 7.37 -1.85
N ALA A 20 -10.67 6.53 -2.87
CA ALA A 20 -9.80 6.42 -4.04
C ALA A 20 -9.68 7.74 -4.81
N LYS A 21 -10.79 8.48 -4.98
CA LYS A 21 -10.79 9.84 -5.58
C LYS A 21 -9.95 10.86 -4.80
N LYS A 22 -9.73 10.63 -3.50
CA LYS A 22 -8.95 11.51 -2.61
C LYS A 22 -7.47 11.13 -2.57
N VAL A 23 -7.09 9.97 -3.12
CA VAL A 23 -5.71 9.50 -3.18
C VAL A 23 -4.87 10.41 -4.08
N ARG A 24 -3.65 10.69 -3.63
CA ARG A 24 -2.66 11.49 -4.35
C ARG A 24 -1.41 10.66 -4.57
N ILE A 25 -1.10 10.38 -5.82
CA ILE A 25 0.10 9.63 -6.23
C ILE A 25 1.19 10.63 -6.61
N LEU A 26 2.37 10.49 -6.00
CA LEU A 26 3.55 11.27 -6.31
C LEU A 26 4.67 10.33 -6.73
N GLN A 27 5.20 10.55 -7.93
CA GLN A 27 6.45 9.94 -8.30
C GLN A 27 7.59 10.68 -7.60
N VAL A 28 8.46 9.93 -6.91
CA VAL A 28 9.65 10.46 -6.23
C VAL A 28 10.90 9.72 -6.71
N PRO A 29 12.01 10.42 -6.98
CA PRO A 29 13.22 9.79 -7.50
C PRO A 29 13.93 8.91 -6.46
N VAL A 30 13.65 9.13 -5.17
CA VAL A 30 14.30 8.44 -4.05
C VAL A 30 13.25 8.00 -3.04
N LEU A 31 13.25 6.71 -2.73
CA LEU A 31 12.53 6.09 -1.61
C LEU A 31 13.53 5.42 -0.66
N PRO A 32 13.12 5.10 0.59
CA PRO A 32 13.93 4.30 1.51
C PRO A 32 14.45 3.03 0.84
N ARG A 33 15.68 2.62 1.16
CA ARG A 33 16.34 1.46 0.55
C ARG A 33 15.47 0.20 0.72
N GLY A 34 15.03 -0.37 -0.40
CA GLY A 34 14.22 -1.59 -0.45
C GLY A 34 12.71 -1.35 -0.58
N ALA A 35 12.27 -0.09 -0.66
CA ALA A 35 10.88 0.27 -0.93
C ALA A 35 10.73 0.83 -2.35
N ASP A 36 9.84 0.25 -3.13
CA ASP A 36 9.47 0.74 -4.48
C ASP A 36 8.21 1.61 -4.44
N GLY A 37 7.45 1.54 -3.34
CA GLY A 37 6.30 2.36 -2.99
C GLY A 37 6.29 2.70 -1.50
N MET A 38 5.58 3.77 -1.14
CA MET A 38 5.36 4.15 0.26
C MET A 38 4.04 4.93 0.39
N THR A 39 3.22 4.57 1.36
CA THR A 39 1.96 5.26 1.64
C THR A 39 1.99 6.00 2.97
N ILE A 40 1.53 7.26 2.95
CA ILE A 40 1.36 8.10 4.12
C ILE A 40 -0.03 8.73 4.08
N GLY A 41 -0.97 8.17 4.84
CA GLY A 41 -2.35 8.64 4.85
C GLY A 41 -3.03 8.43 3.50
N ARG A 42 -3.28 9.51 2.76
CA ARG A 42 -3.86 9.49 1.39
C ARG A 42 -2.83 9.73 0.29
N TRP A 43 -1.56 9.82 0.65
CA TRP A 43 -0.47 10.13 -0.27
C TRP A 43 0.31 8.85 -0.53
N ILE A 44 0.41 8.48 -1.80
CA ILE A 44 1.19 7.34 -2.27
C ILE A 44 2.41 7.89 -2.98
N PHE A 45 3.59 7.45 -2.58
CA PHE A 45 4.86 7.80 -3.18
C PHE A 45 5.38 6.58 -3.93
N LEU A 46 5.62 6.72 -5.22
CA LEU A 46 6.15 5.65 -6.07
C LEU A 46 7.49 6.05 -6.63
N LYS A 47 8.41 5.10 -6.75
CA LYS A 47 9.68 5.34 -7.44
C LYS A 47 9.48 5.43 -8.96
N ASP A 48 8.64 4.55 -9.49
CA ASP A 48 8.26 4.49 -10.89
C ASP A 48 6.73 4.44 -11.06
N ASP A 49 6.18 5.38 -11.83
CA ASP A 49 4.75 5.51 -12.13
C ASP A 49 4.50 5.55 -13.65
N GLN A 50 5.34 4.84 -14.42
CA GLN A 50 5.29 4.83 -15.88
C GLN A 50 4.18 3.92 -16.43
N ASP A 51 3.97 2.76 -15.80
CA ASP A 51 2.92 1.84 -16.19
C ASP A 51 1.62 2.14 -15.42
N ARG A 52 0.59 2.49 -16.18
CA ARG A 52 -0.74 2.92 -15.70
C ARG A 52 -1.83 1.96 -16.18
N SER A 53 -1.44 0.71 -16.45
CA SER A 53 -2.32 -0.31 -17.03
C SER A 53 -3.39 -0.78 -16.03
N GLY A 54 -3.35 -0.31 -14.78
CA GLY A 54 -4.23 -0.78 -13.71
C GLY A 54 -3.86 -2.18 -13.21
N ASP A 55 -2.66 -2.67 -13.53
CA ASP A 55 -2.25 -4.07 -13.36
C ASP A 55 -1.15 -4.25 -12.29
N ARG A 56 -0.89 -3.19 -11.51
CA ARG A 56 0.24 -3.12 -10.60
C ARG A 56 -0.15 -3.60 -9.21
N GLN A 57 0.34 -4.78 -8.85
CA GLN A 57 0.20 -5.31 -7.49
C GLN A 57 0.78 -4.37 -6.43
N LEU A 58 1.89 -3.69 -6.73
CA LEU A 58 2.47 -2.69 -5.84
C LEU A 58 1.48 -1.54 -5.56
N LEU A 59 0.77 -1.05 -6.59
CA LEU A 59 -0.19 0.03 -6.38
C LEU A 59 -1.39 -0.45 -5.57
N ALA A 60 -1.88 -1.66 -5.81
CA ALA A 60 -2.93 -2.27 -4.98
C ALA A 60 -2.49 -2.36 -3.51
N HIS A 61 -1.24 -2.76 -3.25
CA HIS A 61 -0.66 -2.82 -1.91
C HIS A 61 -0.65 -1.45 -1.22
N GLU A 62 -0.17 -0.41 -1.90
CA GLU A 62 -0.19 0.96 -1.38
C GLU A 62 -1.62 1.48 -1.10
N LEU A 63 -2.59 1.11 -1.95
CA LEU A 63 -3.99 1.49 -1.76
C LEU A 63 -4.62 0.84 -0.52
N VAL A 64 -4.24 -0.40 -0.19
CA VAL A 64 -4.68 -1.05 1.06
C VAL A 64 -4.15 -0.28 2.27
N HIS A 65 -2.93 0.24 2.23
CA HIS A 65 -2.45 1.12 3.29
C HIS A 65 -3.26 2.40 3.41
N VAL A 66 -3.70 3.02 2.30
CA VAL A 66 -4.62 4.17 2.35
C VAL A 66 -5.92 3.78 3.06
N ARG A 67 -6.48 2.61 2.74
CA ARG A 67 -7.68 2.08 3.40
C ARG A 67 -7.45 1.93 4.90
N GLN A 68 -6.37 1.27 5.31
CA GLN A 68 -6.01 1.07 6.71
C GLN A 68 -5.82 2.41 7.46
N PHE A 69 -5.19 3.40 6.82
CA PHE A 69 -5.04 4.73 7.38
C PHE A 69 -6.38 5.44 7.59
N ALA A 70 -7.34 5.25 6.67
CA ALA A 70 -8.67 5.84 6.79
C ALA A 70 -9.54 5.11 7.83
N GLU A 71 -9.47 3.79 7.90
CA GLU A 71 -10.25 2.97 8.84
C GLU A 71 -9.74 3.10 10.28
N ARG A 72 -8.42 3.01 10.48
CA ARG A 72 -7.81 3.01 11.82
C ARG A 72 -7.45 4.41 12.29
N GLY A 73 -7.30 5.36 11.37
CA GLY A 73 -6.83 6.72 11.62
C GLY A 73 -5.30 6.82 11.65
N TYR A 74 -4.78 7.98 11.24
CA TYR A 74 -3.34 8.21 11.06
C TYR A 74 -2.49 7.86 12.29
N LEU A 75 -2.81 8.44 13.45
CA LEU A 75 -2.02 8.27 14.67
C LEU A 75 -2.06 6.83 15.19
N ARG A 76 -3.24 6.21 15.19
CA ARG A 76 -3.42 4.85 15.71
C ARG A 76 -2.73 3.83 14.81
N PHE A 77 -2.88 3.97 13.48
CA PHE A 77 -2.19 3.11 12.54
C PHE A 77 -0.68 3.22 12.69
N SER A 78 -0.11 4.43 12.73
CA SER A 78 1.33 4.61 12.90
C SER A 78 1.84 4.04 14.23
N PHE A 79 1.07 4.21 15.32
CA PHE A 79 1.42 3.63 16.61
C PHE A 79 1.42 2.10 16.58
N ASP A 80 0.36 1.48 16.06
CA ASP A 80 0.25 0.02 15.96
C ASP A 80 1.34 -0.54 15.03
N TYR A 81 1.60 0.12 13.90
CA TYR A 81 2.65 -0.24 12.96
C TYR A 81 4.03 -0.25 13.64
N LEU A 82 4.40 0.84 14.31
CA LEU A 82 5.68 0.95 15.02
C LEU A 82 5.77 -0.04 16.19
N ARG A 83 4.67 -0.27 16.92
CA ARG A 83 4.61 -1.25 18.01
C ARG A 83 4.89 -2.66 17.50
N HIS A 84 4.25 -3.08 16.41
CA HIS A 84 4.48 -4.39 15.81
C HIS A 84 5.89 -4.51 15.23
N TYR A 85 6.39 -3.46 14.58
CA TYR A 85 7.75 -3.41 14.08
C TYR A 85 8.79 -3.54 15.19
N ALA A 86 8.64 -2.80 16.29
CA ALA A 86 9.52 -2.88 17.46
C ALA A 86 9.47 -4.26 18.12
N ALA A 87 8.27 -4.84 18.27
CA ALA A 87 8.12 -6.20 18.78
C ALA A 87 8.80 -7.26 17.88
N GLY A 88 8.68 -7.12 16.56
CA GLY A 88 9.37 -7.96 15.59
C GLY A 88 10.88 -7.79 15.62
N LEU A 89 11.37 -6.55 15.79
CA LEU A 89 12.80 -6.26 15.94
C LEU A 89 13.38 -6.92 17.19
N LEU A 90 12.67 -6.82 18.31
CA LEU A 90 13.04 -7.48 19.57
C LEU A 90 13.07 -9.01 19.42
N ARG A 91 12.12 -9.59 18.66
CA ARG A 91 11.99 -11.05 18.49
C ARG A 91 12.97 -11.64 17.48
N HIS A 92 13.14 -11.01 16.32
CA HIS A 92 13.87 -11.58 15.19
C HIS A 92 15.29 -11.02 15.03
N ARG A 93 15.62 -9.90 15.68
CA ARG A 93 16.88 -9.13 15.51
C ARG A 93 17.24 -8.83 14.04
N ARG A 94 16.27 -8.95 13.14
CA ARG A 94 16.38 -8.72 11.69
C ARG A 94 15.28 -7.75 11.29
N SER A 95 15.68 -6.53 10.95
CA SER A 95 14.77 -5.44 10.55
C SER A 95 13.83 -5.84 9.42
N ARG A 96 14.33 -6.61 8.44
CA ARG A 96 13.52 -7.09 7.31
C ARG A 96 12.43 -8.06 7.74
N GLN A 97 12.73 -9.02 8.63
CA GLN A 97 11.73 -9.97 9.10
C GLN A 97 10.67 -9.25 9.95
N ALA A 98 11.12 -8.35 10.82
CA ALA A 98 10.24 -7.52 11.63
C ALA A 98 9.25 -6.71 10.80
N TYR A 99 9.70 -6.19 9.64
CA TYR A 99 8.85 -5.49 8.67
C TYR A 99 7.87 -6.43 7.96
N LEU A 100 8.36 -7.60 7.51
CA LEU A 100 7.52 -8.58 6.81
C LEU A 100 6.38 -9.11 7.68
N ASP A 101 6.61 -9.23 9.00
CA ASP A 101 5.67 -9.77 9.97
C ASP A 101 4.68 -8.72 10.53
N ILE A 102 4.80 -7.43 10.14
CA ILE A 102 3.84 -6.41 10.59
C ILE A 102 2.44 -6.80 10.07
N PRO A 103 1.41 -6.87 10.92
CA PRO A 103 0.07 -7.28 10.47
C PRO A 103 -0.48 -6.43 9.33
N ALA A 104 -0.24 -5.11 9.37
CA ALA A 104 -0.65 -4.19 8.31
C ALA A 104 -0.01 -4.51 6.95
N GLU A 105 1.25 -4.91 6.96
CA GLU A 105 2.02 -5.31 5.77
C GLU A 105 1.58 -6.67 5.23
N VAL A 106 1.31 -7.63 6.13
CA VAL A 106 0.78 -8.95 5.77
C VAL A 106 -0.60 -8.80 5.13
N GLU A 107 -1.49 -8.04 5.75
CA GLU A 107 -2.82 -7.73 5.23
C GLU A 107 -2.73 -7.03 3.86
N ALA A 108 -1.89 -6.01 3.72
CA ALA A 108 -1.73 -5.30 2.46
C ALA A 108 -1.16 -6.18 1.34
N ARG A 109 -0.28 -7.15 1.65
CA ARG A 109 0.20 -8.12 0.65
C ARG A 109 -0.85 -9.16 0.29
N ALA A 110 -1.61 -9.65 1.28
CA ALA A 110 -2.68 -10.60 1.06
C ALA A 110 -3.77 -9.99 0.17
N ASP A 111 -4.30 -8.82 0.53
CA ASP A 111 -5.33 -8.12 -0.24
C ASP A 111 -4.87 -7.78 -1.67
N ALA A 112 -3.61 -7.33 -1.83
CA ALA A 112 -3.04 -7.04 -3.15
C ALA A 112 -2.85 -8.31 -3.99
N ALA A 113 -2.46 -9.44 -3.38
CA ALA A 113 -2.35 -10.73 -4.05
C ALA A 113 -3.72 -11.28 -4.44
N ASP A 114 -4.71 -11.16 -3.56
CA ASP A 114 -6.09 -11.57 -3.82
C ASP A 114 -6.70 -10.74 -4.95
N TRP A 115 -6.50 -9.42 -4.94
CA TRP A 115 -6.88 -8.55 -6.04
C TRP A 115 -6.24 -9.00 -7.36
N ARG A 116 -4.92 -9.26 -7.35
CA ARG A 116 -4.19 -9.73 -8.53
C ARG A 116 -4.75 -11.06 -9.04
N ALA A 117 -5.04 -11.99 -8.15
CA ALA A 117 -5.62 -13.28 -8.51
C ALA A 117 -7.01 -13.13 -9.15
N ARG A 118 -7.85 -12.21 -8.62
CA ARG A 118 -9.16 -11.88 -9.20
C ARG A 118 -9.04 -11.25 -10.59
N THR A 119 -8.04 -10.40 -10.82
CA THR A 119 -7.87 -9.69 -12.10
C THR A 119 -7.10 -10.47 -13.16
N THR A 120 -6.22 -11.40 -12.77
CA THR A 120 -5.45 -12.25 -13.69
C THR A 120 -6.20 -13.52 -14.11
N THR A 121 -7.22 -13.94 -13.37
CA THR A 121 -8.04 -15.10 -13.81
C THR A 121 -8.85 -14.70 -15.05
N PRO A 122 -8.61 -15.31 -16.23
CA PRO A 122 -9.38 -15.01 -17.42
C PRO A 122 -10.80 -15.51 -17.19
N ARG A 123 -11.77 -14.58 -17.30
CA ARG A 123 -13.20 -14.89 -17.21
C ARG A 123 -13.70 -15.56 -18.49
#